data_AF-A0A1A8GSH5-F1
#
_entry.id   AF-A0A1A8GSH5-F1
#
_cell.length_a   1.000
_cell.length_b   1.000
_cell.length_c   1.000
_cell.angle_alpha   90.00
_cell.angle_beta   90.00
_cell.angle_gamma   90.00
#
_symmetry.space_group_name_H-M   'P 1'
#
loop_
_entity.id
_entity.type
_entity.pdbx_description
1 polymer ?
#
loop_
_entity_poly.entity_id
_entity_poly.type
_entity_poly.pdbx_seq_one_letter_code
_entity_poly.pdbx_strand_id
1 'polypeptide(L)'
;SVSLDNLVIRYNTELESILNSFAPIKSRTVYFTRSAPWFTPALRSLKATNRRLERLYKKTGLTIHKELYSAQISLYKDSISHAKSQYYSGLISSNSSNTKTLFSIMNSIFQPPDSLPIHLYSSETCNSLLQFFNDKVNRIHLSLPHSSPPSPDLFEPSIQFS
;
A
#
# COMPACT_ATOMS: atom_id res chain seq x y z
N SER A 1 -49.55 -18.05 15.30
CA SER A 1 -48.41 -17.64 16.15
C SER A 1 -47.24 -17.32 15.23
N VAL A 2 -46.67 -16.11 15.31
CA VAL A 2 -45.45 -15.78 14.56
C VAL A 2 -44.29 -16.46 15.28
N SER A 3 -43.66 -17.45 14.65
CA SER A 3 -42.47 -18.13 15.22
C SER A 3 -41.33 -17.14 15.39
N LEU A 4 -40.57 -17.25 16.49
CA LEU A 4 -39.39 -16.41 16.76
C LEU A 4 -38.41 -16.40 15.58
N ASP A 5 -38.26 -17.54 14.92
CA ASP A 5 -37.39 -17.68 13.75
C ASP A 5 -37.79 -16.74 12.60
N ASN A 6 -39.10 -16.56 12.38
CA ASN A 6 -39.60 -15.64 11.35
C ASN A 6 -39.29 -14.18 11.70
N LEU A 7 -39.26 -13.83 12.98
CA LEU A 7 -38.91 -12.48 13.42
C LEU A 7 -37.41 -12.20 13.20
N VAL A 8 -36.55 -13.18 13.54
CA VAL A 8 -35.10 -13.10 13.35
C VAL A 8 -34.73 -13.01 11.88
N ILE A 9 -35.37 -13.82 11.02
CA ILE A 9 -35.16 -13.78 9.57
C ILE A 9 -35.53 -12.40 9.02
N ARG A 10 -36.72 -11.89 9.35
CA ARG A 10 -37.16 -10.55 8.90
C ARG A 10 -36.18 -9.46 9.32
N TYR A 11 -35.76 -9.47 10.58
CA TYR A 11 -34.81 -8.49 11.10
C TYR A 11 -33.49 -8.50 10.33
N ASN A 12 -32.91 -9.68 10.12
CA ASN A 12 -31.66 -9.83 9.38
C ASN A 12 -31.80 -9.39 7.91
N THR A 13 -32.91 -9.73 7.26
CA THR A 13 -33.14 -9.33 5.86
C THR A 13 -33.31 -7.83 5.68
N GLU A 14 -33.99 -7.16 6.61
CA GLU A 14 -34.16 -5.71 6.60
C GLU A 14 -32.83 -5.00 6.80
N LEU A 15 -32.04 -5.44 7.78
CA LEU A 15 -30.70 -4.90 8.03
C LEU A 15 -29.77 -5.09 6.84
N GLU A 16 -29.75 -6.28 6.24
CA GLU A 16 -28.92 -6.57 5.08
C GLU A 16 -29.34 -5.74 3.86
N SER A 17 -30.64 -5.54 3.67
CA SER A 17 -31.18 -4.68 2.60
C SER A 17 -30.76 -3.22 2.76
N ILE A 18 -30.93 -2.67 3.96
CA ILE A 18 -30.50 -1.30 4.30
C ILE A 18 -28.99 -1.18 4.10
N LEU A 19 -28.21 -2.11 4.65
CA LEU A 19 -26.76 -2.10 4.52
C LEU A 19 -26.32 -2.16 3.06
N ASN A 20 -26.92 -3.03 2.25
CA ASN A 20 -26.60 -3.15 0.82
C ASN A 20 -27.03 -1.93 0.00
N SER A 21 -28.06 -1.18 0.43
CA SER A 21 -28.47 0.06 -0.23
C SER A 21 -27.41 1.18 -0.10
N PHE A 22 -26.79 1.31 1.08
CA PHE A 22 -25.78 2.34 1.35
C PHE A 22 -24.36 1.86 1.03
N ALA A 23 -24.09 0.58 1.25
CA ALA A 23 -22.78 -0.06 1.13
C ALA A 23 -22.93 -1.46 0.53
N PRO A 24 -23.27 -1.55 -0.78
CA PRO A 24 -23.44 -2.83 -1.45
C PRO A 24 -22.18 -3.68 -1.28
N ILE A 25 -22.36 -4.94 -0.91
CA ILE A 25 -21.27 -5.90 -0.81
C ILE A 25 -20.62 -6.02 -2.19
N LYS A 26 -19.33 -5.68 -2.27
CA LYS A 26 -18.51 -5.82 -3.48
C LYS A 26 -17.44 -6.86 -3.23
N SER A 27 -17.59 -8.03 -3.83
CA SER A 27 -16.52 -9.02 -3.90
C SER A 27 -15.46 -8.53 -4.91
N ARG A 28 -14.20 -8.51 -4.49
CA ARG A 28 -13.06 -8.29 -5.38
C ARG A 28 -12.20 -9.54 -5.40
N THR A 29 -11.89 -10.02 -6.58
CA THR A 29 -10.88 -11.05 -6.78
C THR A 29 -9.51 -10.46 -6.46
N VAL A 30 -8.86 -11.02 -5.43
CA VAL A 30 -7.49 -10.65 -5.08
C VAL A 30 -6.58 -11.70 -5.69
N TYR A 31 -5.81 -11.31 -6.69
CA TYR A 31 -4.73 -12.15 -7.21
C TYR A 31 -3.54 -12.01 -6.26
N PHE A 32 -3.10 -13.10 -5.64
CA PHE A 32 -1.79 -13.15 -4.99
C PHE A 32 -0.72 -13.22 -6.08
N THR A 33 -0.47 -12.09 -6.74
CA THR A 33 0.57 -11.98 -7.76
C THR A 33 1.94 -12.04 -7.06
N ARG A 34 2.66 -13.13 -7.33
CA ARG A 34 3.98 -13.49 -6.79
C ARG A 34 3.99 -13.69 -5.27
N SER A 35 3.68 -14.91 -4.83
CA SER A 35 4.08 -15.35 -3.49
C SER A 35 5.60 -15.17 -3.37
N ALA A 36 6.06 -14.31 -2.48
CA ALA A 36 7.46 -14.18 -2.11
C ALA A 36 7.75 -15.28 -1.07
N PRO A 37 8.22 -16.48 -1.46
CA PRO A 37 8.20 -17.64 -0.57
C PRO A 37 9.24 -17.48 0.55
N TRP A 38 10.28 -16.67 0.29
CA TRP A 38 11.28 -16.24 1.26
C TRP A 38 10.74 -15.23 2.31
N PHE A 39 9.53 -14.70 2.15
CA PHE A 39 8.95 -13.72 3.08
C PHE A 39 8.21 -14.41 4.23
N THR A 40 8.95 -14.76 5.26
CA THR A 40 8.50 -15.56 6.42
C THR A 40 7.64 -14.75 7.42
N PRO A 41 6.90 -15.43 8.32
CA PRO A 41 6.20 -14.77 9.44
C PRO A 41 7.12 -13.94 10.35
N ALA A 42 8.38 -14.37 10.53
CA ALA A 42 9.37 -13.61 11.30
C ALA A 42 9.66 -12.25 10.64
N LEU A 43 9.85 -12.22 9.31
CA LEU A 43 10.02 -10.97 8.57
C LEU A 43 8.77 -10.08 8.61
N ARG A 44 7.57 -10.67 8.63
CA ARG A 44 6.32 -9.92 8.85
C ARG A 44 6.31 -9.24 10.22
N SER A 45 6.73 -9.95 11.27
CA SER A 45 6.86 -9.39 12.61
C SER A 45 7.85 -8.21 12.64
N LEU A 46 9.04 -8.39 12.06
CA LEU A 46 10.05 -7.32 11.95
C LEU A 46 9.56 -6.09 11.16
N LYS A 47 8.77 -6.31 10.10
CA LYS A 47 8.15 -5.21 9.35
C LYS A 47 7.09 -4.48 10.20
N ALA A 48 6.33 -5.20 11.01
CA ALA A 48 5.34 -4.61 11.91
C ALA A 48 6.01 -3.80 13.03
N THR A 49 7.09 -4.30 13.62
CA THR A 49 7.86 -3.55 14.63
C THR A 49 8.49 -2.29 14.05
N ASN A 50 9.02 -2.35 12.82
CA ASN A 50 9.48 -1.16 12.10
C ASN A 50 8.40 -0.09 12.00
N ARG A 51 7.17 -0.46 11.60
CA ARG A 51 6.05 0.50 11.51
C ARG A 51 5.64 1.04 12.88
N ARG A 52 5.70 0.22 13.93
CA ARG A 52 5.44 0.66 15.30
C ARG A 52 6.46 1.72 15.75
N LEU A 53 7.75 1.47 15.54
CA LEU A 53 8.82 2.40 15.91
C LEU A 53 8.79 3.68 15.08
N GLU A 54 8.50 3.59 13.78
CA GLU A 54 8.31 4.76 12.91
C GLU A 54 7.19 5.66 13.46
N ARG A 55 6.03 5.08 13.79
CA ARG A 55 4.90 5.82 14.38
C ARG A 55 5.25 6.42 15.74
N LEU A 56 5.97 5.68 16.57
CA LEU A 56 6.42 6.17 17.88
C LEU A 56 7.34 7.38 17.73
N TYR A 57 8.34 7.29 16.85
CA TYR A 57 9.23 8.41 16.55
C TYR A 57 8.46 9.63 16.02
N LYS A 58 7.55 9.44 15.05
CA LYS A 58 6.71 10.52 14.52
C LYS A 58 5.83 11.19 15.58
N LYS A 59 5.34 10.42 16.56
CA LYS A 59 4.49 10.94 17.65
C LYS A 59 5.29 11.72 18.69
N THR A 60 6.50 11.27 19.01
CA THR A 60 7.27 11.75 20.19
C THR A 60 8.39 12.71 19.83
N GLY A 61 8.97 12.62 18.63
CA GLY A 61 10.11 13.42 18.20
C GLY A 61 11.43 13.12 18.93
N LEU A 62 11.47 12.17 19.88
CA LEU A 62 12.67 11.93 20.70
C LEU A 62 13.77 11.20 19.93
N THR A 63 15.02 11.61 20.18
CA THR A 63 16.23 11.03 19.58
C THR A 63 16.36 9.53 19.83
N ILE A 64 16.09 9.07 21.06
CA ILE A 64 16.16 7.64 21.40
C ILE A 64 15.22 6.78 20.54
N HIS A 65 14.02 7.29 20.22
CA HIS A 65 13.08 6.58 19.35
C HIS A 65 13.55 6.56 17.89
N LYS A 66 14.24 7.61 17.43
CA LYS A 66 14.88 7.65 16.12
C LYS A 66 16.01 6.63 16.01
N GLU A 67 16.83 6.51 17.05
CA GLU A 67 17.93 5.54 17.12
C GLU A 67 17.40 4.11 17.12
N LEU A 68 16.40 3.81 17.96
CA LEU A 68 15.72 2.51 17.98
C LEU A 68 15.12 2.17 16.62
N TYR A 69 14.44 3.13 15.97
CA TYR A 69 13.89 2.93 14.62
C TYR A 69 14.99 2.64 13.59
N SER A 70 16.09 3.39 13.61
CA SER A 70 17.23 3.20 12.71
C SER A 70 17.86 1.82 12.89
N ALA A 71 18.10 1.39 14.12
CA ALA A 71 18.63 0.07 14.44
C ALA A 71 17.70 -1.06 13.95
N GLN A 72 16.39 -0.91 14.16
CA GLN A 72 15.40 -1.89 13.71
C GLN A 72 15.32 -1.98 12.17
N ILE A 73 15.46 -0.85 11.46
CA ILE A 73 15.53 -0.86 10.00
C ILE A 73 16.74 -1.67 9.52
N SER A 74 17.91 -1.45 10.12
CA SER A 74 19.14 -2.18 9.76
C SER A 74 18.94 -3.69 9.97
N LEU A 75 18.47 -4.09 11.15
CA LEU A 75 18.18 -5.49 11.45
C LEU A 75 17.19 -6.12 10.46
N TYR A 76 16.14 -5.38 10.08
CA TYR A 76 15.17 -5.85 9.10
C TYR A 76 15.78 -6.01 7.71
N LYS A 77 16.62 -5.07 7.26
CA LYS A 77 17.33 -5.17 5.98
C LYS A 77 18.25 -6.40 5.95
N ASP A 78 19.00 -6.63 7.01
CA ASP A 78 19.90 -7.77 7.14
C ASP A 78 19.12 -9.08 7.13
N SER A 79 18.00 -9.14 7.88
CA SER A 79 17.12 -10.30 7.91
C SER A 79 16.51 -10.61 6.54
N ILE A 80 16.13 -9.58 5.76
CA ILE A 80 15.63 -9.75 4.39
C ILE A 80 16.73 -10.30 3.47
N SER A 81 17.94 -9.75 3.56
CA SER A 81 19.08 -10.21 2.78
C SER A 81 19.41 -11.68 3.08
N HIS A 82 19.45 -12.03 4.37
CA HIS A 82 19.70 -13.38 4.83
C HIS A 82 18.63 -14.36 4.34
N ALA A 83 17.34 -14.04 4.51
CA ALA A 83 16.24 -14.91 4.08
C ALA A 83 16.23 -15.14 2.56
N LYS A 84 16.51 -14.10 1.77
CA LYS A 84 16.67 -14.23 0.31
C LYS A 84 17.84 -15.13 -0.05
N SER A 85 19.01 -14.89 0.56
CA SER A 85 20.21 -15.68 0.32
C SER A 85 19.99 -17.15 0.64
N GLN A 86 19.43 -17.45 1.82
CA GLN A 86 19.11 -18.80 2.26
C GLN A 86 18.12 -19.49 1.29
N TYR A 87 17.07 -18.79 0.88
CA TYR A 87 16.07 -19.34 -0.02
C TYR A 87 16.66 -19.68 -1.40
N TYR A 88 17.35 -18.73 -2.03
CA TYR A 88 17.87 -18.94 -3.39
C TYR A 88 19.08 -19.89 -3.41
N SER A 89 19.97 -19.84 -2.41
CA SER A 89 21.04 -20.83 -2.29
C SER A 89 20.50 -22.24 -2.09
N GLY A 90 19.49 -22.40 -1.22
CA GLY A 90 18.77 -23.66 -1.04
C GLY A 90 18.17 -24.16 -2.35
N LEU A 91 17.46 -23.29 -3.08
CA LEU A 91 16.83 -23.61 -4.35
C LEU A 91 17.84 -24.01 -5.44
N ILE A 92 19.01 -23.37 -5.47
CA ILE A 92 20.12 -23.72 -6.39
C ILE A 92 20.69 -25.09 -6.00
N SER A 93 20.97 -25.31 -4.72
CA SER A 93 21.56 -26.56 -4.22
C SER A 93 20.66 -27.77 -4.49
N SER A 94 19.34 -27.62 -4.30
CA SER A 94 18.35 -28.69 -4.51
C SER A 94 18.15 -29.05 -5.98
N ASN A 95 18.47 -28.13 -6.91
CA ASN A 95 18.31 -28.32 -8.36
C ASN A 95 19.66 -28.41 -9.09
N SER A 96 20.75 -28.67 -8.36
CA SER A 96 22.11 -28.68 -8.90
C SER A 96 22.34 -29.63 -10.08
N SER A 97 21.61 -30.74 -10.13
CA SER A 97 21.67 -31.73 -11.23
C SER A 97 20.81 -31.37 -12.45
N ASN A 98 19.93 -30.37 -12.36
CA ASN A 98 18.98 -30.00 -13.41
C ASN A 98 19.21 -28.57 -13.90
N THR A 99 20.10 -28.44 -14.88
CA THR A 99 20.50 -27.16 -15.47
C THR A 99 19.32 -26.42 -16.10
N LYS A 100 18.36 -27.12 -16.74
CA LYS A 100 17.16 -26.48 -17.32
C LYS A 100 16.32 -25.76 -16.27
N THR A 101 16.09 -26.40 -15.12
CA THR A 101 15.35 -25.76 -14.02
C THR A 101 16.10 -24.58 -13.42
N LEU A 102 17.42 -24.67 -13.28
CA LEU A 102 18.25 -23.56 -12.80
C LEU A 102 18.17 -22.34 -13.72
N PHE A 103 18.32 -22.54 -15.04
CA PHE A 103 18.20 -21.46 -16.02
C PHE A 103 16.80 -20.85 -16.04
N SER A 104 15.74 -21.65 -15.87
CA SER A 104 14.36 -21.14 -15.76
C SER A 104 14.16 -20.29 -14.50
N ILE A 105 14.65 -20.76 -13.34
CA ILE A 105 14.60 -20.01 -12.07
C ILE A 105 15.38 -18.71 -12.19
N MET A 106 16.59 -18.74 -12.75
CA MET A 106 17.40 -17.56 -13.03
C MET A 106 16.64 -16.59 -13.93
N ASN A 107 16.09 -17.07 -15.05
CA ASN A 107 15.33 -16.22 -15.96
C ASN A 107 14.13 -15.57 -15.25
N SER A 108 13.44 -16.29 -14.36
CA SER A 108 12.33 -15.74 -13.56
C SER A 108 12.75 -14.67 -12.55
N ILE A 109 13.96 -14.77 -11.98
CA ILE A 109 14.50 -13.82 -11.00
C ILE A 109 15.02 -12.54 -11.69
N PHE A 110 15.70 -12.70 -12.82
CA PHE A 110 16.41 -11.63 -13.50
C PHE A 110 15.62 -10.99 -14.64
N GLN A 111 14.59 -11.64 -15.17
CA GLN A 111 13.70 -10.98 -16.13
C GLN A 111 12.95 -9.85 -15.43
N PRO A 112 12.95 -8.64 -16.03
CA PRO A 112 12.07 -7.59 -15.57
C PRO A 112 10.62 -8.09 -15.63
N PRO A 113 9.76 -7.68 -14.68
CA PRO A 113 8.34 -8.01 -14.74
C PRO A 113 7.79 -7.56 -16.10
N ASP A 114 6.87 -8.37 -16.63
CA ASP A 114 6.30 -8.27 -17.99
C ASP A 114 6.36 -6.85 -18.54
N SER A 115 7.12 -6.69 -19.63
CA SER A 115 7.11 -5.47 -20.43
C SER A 115 5.66 -5.08 -20.71
N LEU A 116 5.35 -3.80 -20.56
CA LEU A 116 4.01 -3.29 -20.86
C LEU A 116 3.60 -3.76 -22.28
N PRO A 117 2.31 -3.97 -22.55
CA PRO A 117 1.84 -4.20 -23.91
C PRO A 117 2.45 -3.15 -24.86
N ILE A 118 2.91 -3.58 -26.03
CA ILE A 118 3.67 -2.73 -26.99
C ILE A 118 2.97 -1.38 -27.25
N HIS A 119 1.63 -1.40 -27.35
CA HIS A 119 0.81 -0.22 -27.56
C HIS A 119 0.98 0.85 -26.46
N LEU A 120 1.28 0.48 -25.21
CA LEU A 120 1.49 1.42 -24.10
C LEU A 120 2.85 2.15 -24.17
N TYR A 121 3.75 1.73 -25.05
CA TYR A 121 5.01 2.45 -25.32
C TYR A 121 4.85 3.50 -26.43
N SER A 122 3.64 3.70 -26.98
CA SER A 122 3.39 4.70 -28.02
C SER A 122 3.38 6.13 -27.46
N SER A 123 3.88 7.08 -28.26
CA SER A 123 3.73 8.51 -27.97
C SER A 123 2.26 8.90 -27.83
N GLU A 124 1.37 8.28 -28.62
CA GLU A 124 -0.07 8.53 -28.56
C GLU A 124 -0.68 8.17 -27.20
N THR A 125 -0.31 7.02 -26.64
CA THR A 125 -0.75 6.64 -25.28
C THR A 125 -0.15 7.52 -24.20
N CYS A 126 1.11 7.94 -24.33
CA CYS A 126 1.71 8.89 -23.40
C CYS A 126 1.00 10.25 -23.44
N ASN A 127 0.67 10.74 -24.63
CA ASN A 127 -0.03 12.00 -24.83
C ASN A 127 -1.47 11.93 -24.31
N SER A 128 -2.17 10.82 -24.53
CA SER A 128 -3.53 10.65 -24.00
C SER A 128 -3.55 10.58 -22.47
N LEU A 129 -2.55 9.90 -21.85
CA LEU A 129 -2.37 9.92 -20.40
C LEU A 129 -2.09 11.34 -19.90
N LEU A 130 -1.17 12.07 -20.55
CA LEU A 130 -0.87 13.46 -20.20
C LEU A 130 -2.11 14.35 -20.26
N GLN A 131 -2.87 14.28 -21.35
CA GLN A 131 -4.11 15.05 -21.52
C GLN A 131 -5.13 14.69 -20.44
N PHE A 132 -5.33 13.40 -20.16
CA PHE A 132 -6.24 12.95 -19.11
C PHE A 132 -5.90 13.57 -17.74
N PHE A 133 -4.61 13.60 -17.36
CA PHE A 133 -4.20 14.20 -16.09
C PHE A 133 -4.38 15.72 -16.08
N ASN A 134 -4.03 16.41 -17.16
CA ASN A 134 -4.25 17.86 -17.28
C ASN A 134 -5.74 18.21 -17.18
N ASP A 135 -6.58 17.51 -17.92
CA ASP A 135 -8.04 17.70 -17.88
C ASP A 135 -8.61 17.43 -16.50
N LYS A 136 -8.12 16.38 -15.83
CA LYS A 136 -8.54 16.06 -14.47
C LYS A 136 -8.16 17.16 -13.48
N VAL A 137 -6.93 17.69 -13.56
CA VAL A 137 -6.47 18.81 -12.73
C VAL A 137 -7.34 20.04 -12.98
N ASN A 138 -7.57 20.40 -14.25
CA ASN A 138 -8.42 21.53 -14.62
C ASN A 138 -9.86 21.37 -14.08
N ARG A 139 -10.45 20.18 -14.22
CA ARG A 139 -11.79 19.88 -13.67
C ARG A 139 -11.84 20.03 -12.15
N ILE A 140 -10.80 19.59 -11.44
CA ILE A 140 -10.72 19.76 -9.99
C ILE A 140 -10.66 21.25 -9.64
N HIS A 141 -9.80 22.03 -10.29
CA HIS A 141 -9.71 23.48 -10.07
C HIS A 141 -11.04 24.21 -10.33
N LEU A 142 -11.75 23.85 -11.40
CA LEU A 142 -13.07 24.42 -11.71
C LEU A 142 -14.15 24.03 -10.68
N SER A 143 -14.02 22.85 -10.07
CA SER A 143 -14.97 22.35 -9.07
C SER A 143 -14.76 22.93 -7.67
N LEU A 144 -13.60 23.52 -7.41
CA LEU A 144 -13.31 24.17 -6.13
C LEU A 144 -13.92 25.57 -6.14
N PRO A 145 -14.72 25.95 -5.13
CA PRO A 145 -15.23 27.31 -5.02
C PRO A 145 -14.05 28.29 -4.94
N HIS A 146 -14.12 29.38 -5.71
CA HIS A 146 -13.20 30.51 -5.53
C HIS A 146 -13.35 31.04 -4.10
N SER A 147 -12.43 30.67 -3.21
CA SER A 147 -12.29 31.39 -1.96
C SER A 147 -11.79 32.79 -2.32
N SER A 148 -12.67 33.77 -2.29
CA SER A 148 -12.25 35.17 -2.26
C SER A 148 -11.24 35.33 -1.13
N PRO A 149 -10.09 35.99 -1.36
CA PRO A 149 -9.16 36.26 -0.27
C PRO A 149 -9.92 36.98 0.84
N PRO A 150 -9.78 36.58 2.11
CA PRO A 150 -10.34 37.35 3.20
C PRO A 150 -9.75 38.76 3.11
N SER A 151 -10.63 39.76 3.11
CA SER A 151 -10.26 41.18 3.15
C SER A 151 -9.20 41.41 4.24
N PRO A 152 -8.19 42.26 4.01
CA PRO A 152 -7.18 42.56 5.01
C PRO A 152 -7.82 43.39 6.12
N ASP A 153 -8.49 42.73 7.07
CA ASP A 153 -8.88 43.35 8.31
C ASP A 153 -7.61 43.54 9.16
N LEU A 154 -7.35 44.83 9.38
CA LEU A 154 -6.35 45.45 10.22
C LEU A 154 -6.20 44.71 11.57
N PHE A 155 -5.18 43.87 11.69
CA PHE A 155 -4.68 43.44 12.98
C PHE A 155 -3.40 44.19 13.31
N GLU A 156 -3.55 45.23 14.14
CA GLU A 156 -2.68 45.49 15.29
C GLU A 156 -3.36 46.57 16.17
N PRO A 157 -3.19 46.59 17.51
CA PRO A 157 -1.86 46.56 18.09
C PRO A 157 -1.65 45.81 19.44
N SER A 158 -0.36 45.50 19.66
CA SER A 158 0.40 45.58 20.91
C SER A 158 -0.04 44.81 22.15
N ILE A 159 0.70 43.75 22.48
CA ILE A 159 0.93 43.34 23.86
C ILE A 159 2.43 43.50 24.15
N GLN A 160 2.78 44.52 24.93
CA GLN A 160 4.07 44.59 25.61
C GLN A 160 4.07 43.58 26.77
N PHE A 161 5.03 42.67 26.79
CA PHE A 161 5.33 41.88 27.98
C PHE A 161 6.25 42.68 28.92
N SER A 162 5.89 42.68 30.20
CA SER A 162 6.75 43.06 31.32
C SER A 162 7.68 41.91 31.71
#